data_AF-A0A7U3VSV0-F1
#
_entry.id   AF-A0A7U3VSV0-F1
#
_cell.length_a   1.000
_cell.length_b   1.000
_cell.length_c   1.000
_cell.angle_alpha   90.00
_cell.angle_beta   90.00
_cell.angle_gamma   90.00
#
_symmetry.space_group_name_H-M   'P 1'
#
loop_
_entity.id
_entity.type
_entity.pdbx_description
1 polymer ?
#
loop_
_entity_poly.entity_id
_entity_poly.type
_entity_poly.pdbx_seq_one_letter_code
_entity_poly.pdbx_strand_id
1 'polypeptide(L)'
;MSANVSATDDRFEPTGALDGAPAPTRPALAARTIGAVPDWGQAAASDLLATLVGTEKPFPCTFAVAAAKKESLRFGFVDSAHDEAAWAPLAGILREYLDIYRDLGKDTSLVVFFGPPEDQPLGVDAYFRRFWEVLQYLHDGDTEPWPADTPLDPEDLWWEFSYAGTEIFVVCNTPSHVDRHSRHSPHFMITFQPRWVFEGLEPHTPRGAKARQVIRNRIRRFDGMEPAPQLGNHGEEGNREWRQYFLPDSADGATPACPFLARAGAREASPAGGTGSHLVLVNDEGQSSLWPAAVPVPPHWHPTGVRGSREACLAYVVRVWTDMRPASSRRRDLDPVG
;
A
#
# COMPACT_ATOMS: atom_id res chain seq x y z
N MET A 1 26.47 68.35 28.58
CA MET A 1 25.23 67.59 28.29
C MET A 1 25.68 66.13 28.24
N SER A 2 25.78 65.46 29.40
CA SER A 2 24.70 64.71 30.09
C SER A 2 24.16 63.59 29.21
N ALA A 3 24.02 62.31 29.59
CA ALA A 3 24.40 61.52 30.75
C ALA A 3 24.20 60.02 30.37
N ASN A 4 24.71 59.13 31.22
CA ASN A 4 24.75 57.65 31.13
C ASN A 4 23.48 57.02 31.77
N VAL A 5 22.87 55.94 31.20
CA VAL A 5 21.99 54.91 31.85
C VAL A 5 21.87 53.73 30.86
N SER A 6 22.37 52.49 31.06
CA SER A 6 22.04 51.38 31.98
C SER A 6 20.77 50.55 31.66
N ALA A 7 21.01 49.28 31.32
CA ALA A 7 20.27 48.01 31.54
C ALA A 7 18.73 47.94 31.62
N THR A 8 18.16 46.98 30.88
CA THR A 8 17.30 45.83 31.33
C THR A 8 16.94 45.03 30.06
N ASP A 9 17.54 43.86 29.81
CA ASP A 9 17.07 42.52 30.21
C ASP A 9 15.55 42.42 30.36
N ASP A 10 14.85 42.22 29.23
CA ASP A 10 13.48 41.74 29.22
C ASP A 10 13.50 40.33 28.60
N ARG A 11 13.78 39.37 29.48
CA ARG A 11 13.51 37.95 29.27
C ARG A 11 12.01 37.79 29.02
N PHE A 12 11.62 37.64 27.77
CA PHE A 12 10.29 37.15 27.44
C PHE A 12 10.26 35.65 27.75
N GLU A 13 9.83 35.30 28.95
CA GLU A 13 9.45 33.92 29.28
C GLU A 13 8.32 33.48 28.35
N PRO A 14 8.39 32.29 27.72
CA PRO A 14 7.25 31.74 27.03
C PRO A 14 6.27 31.21 28.08
N THR A 15 5.35 32.07 28.52
CA THR A 15 4.17 31.64 29.26
C THR A 15 3.23 30.87 28.34
N GLY A 16 2.86 29.67 28.80
CA GLY A 16 1.59 29.05 28.45
C GLY A 16 1.65 28.06 27.30
N ALA A 17 1.95 26.81 27.64
CA ALA A 17 1.52 25.66 26.84
C ALA A 17 0.02 25.78 26.58
N LEU A 18 -0.36 25.95 25.32
CA LEU A 18 -1.74 25.87 24.88
C LEU A 18 -2.03 24.44 24.47
N ASP A 19 -3.09 23.88 25.04
CA ASP A 19 -3.55 22.50 24.92
C ASP A 19 -3.59 22.01 23.46
N GLY A 20 -2.49 21.35 23.06
CA GLY A 20 -2.46 20.41 21.95
C GLY A 20 -3.01 19.07 22.43
N ALA A 21 -3.71 18.35 21.55
CA ALA A 21 -4.11 16.98 21.85
C ALA A 21 -2.88 16.20 22.37
N PRO A 22 -2.96 15.51 23.53
CA PRO A 22 -1.81 14.85 24.10
C PRO A 22 -1.25 13.84 23.09
N ALA A 23 0.08 13.82 22.94
CA ALA A 23 0.75 12.81 22.14
C ALA A 23 0.24 11.41 22.58
N PRO A 24 -0.03 10.51 21.62
CA PRO A 24 -0.57 9.20 21.95
C PRO A 24 0.36 8.47 22.91
N THR A 25 -0.22 7.93 23.98
CA THR A 25 0.55 7.12 24.94
C THR A 25 1.07 5.85 24.26
N ARG A 26 2.17 5.26 24.77
CA ARG A 26 2.76 4.02 24.22
C ARG A 26 1.74 2.88 24.02
N PRO A 27 0.78 2.64 24.95
CA PRO A 27 -0.29 1.65 24.76
C PRO A 27 -1.25 1.99 23.60
N ALA A 28 -1.56 3.28 23.40
CA ALA A 28 -2.43 3.73 22.31
C ALA A 28 -1.75 3.60 20.93
N LEU A 29 -0.43 3.79 20.86
CA LEU A 29 0.31 3.56 19.63
C LEU A 29 0.42 2.07 19.30
N ALA A 30 0.68 1.21 20.30
CA ALA A 30 0.78 -0.23 20.10
C ALA A 30 -0.49 -0.82 19.47
N ALA A 31 -1.67 -0.35 19.86
CA ALA A 31 -2.95 -0.77 19.26
C ALA A 31 -3.14 -0.32 17.79
N ARG A 32 -2.31 0.61 17.31
CA ARG A 32 -2.34 1.16 15.95
C ARG A 32 -1.15 0.72 15.12
N THR A 33 -0.26 -0.12 15.65
CA THR A 33 0.90 -0.64 14.92
C THR A 33 0.64 -2.07 14.47
N ILE A 34 1.09 -2.37 13.27
CA ILE A 34 1.19 -3.73 12.73
C ILE A 34 2.69 -4.10 12.73
N GLY A 35 3.03 -5.21 13.35
CA GLY A 35 4.42 -5.65 13.54
C GLY A 35 5.13 -5.02 14.75
N ALA A 36 6.46 -5.05 14.73
CA ALA A 36 7.28 -4.56 15.83
C ALA A 36 7.38 -3.02 15.82
N VAL A 37 7.50 -2.42 17.02
CA VAL A 37 7.79 -0.99 17.18
C VAL A 37 9.26 -0.85 17.62
N PRO A 38 10.15 -0.31 16.79
CA PRO A 38 11.53 -0.01 17.19
C PRO A 38 11.57 1.18 18.15
N ASP A 39 12.69 1.37 18.85
CA ASP A 39 12.83 2.41 19.87
C ASP A 39 12.58 3.83 19.35
N TRP A 40 12.90 4.08 18.07
CA TRP A 40 12.66 5.37 17.39
C TRP A 40 11.21 5.51 16.88
N GLY A 41 10.48 4.40 16.71
CA GLY A 41 9.19 4.37 16.03
C GLY A 41 8.08 5.09 16.78
N GLN A 42 8.15 5.11 18.12
CA GLN A 42 7.18 5.82 18.93
C GLN A 42 7.20 7.33 18.71
N ALA A 43 8.39 7.93 18.64
CA ALA A 43 8.54 9.35 18.36
C ALA A 43 8.03 9.66 16.95
N ALA A 44 8.46 8.89 15.95
CA ALA A 44 8.08 9.08 14.54
C ALA A 44 6.56 9.13 14.32
N ALA A 45 5.82 8.14 14.85
CA ALA A 45 4.37 8.10 14.71
C ALA A 45 3.66 9.20 15.52
N SER A 46 4.19 9.56 16.69
CA SER A 46 3.64 10.64 17.52
C SER A 46 3.79 12.01 16.84
N ASP A 47 4.94 12.27 16.24
CA ASP A 47 5.22 13.52 15.53
C ASP A 47 4.35 13.68 14.29
N LEU A 48 4.14 12.59 13.53
CA LEU A 48 3.19 12.58 12.43
C LEU A 48 1.77 12.90 12.92
N LEU A 49 1.30 12.24 13.99
CA LEU A 49 -0.04 12.47 14.52
C LEU A 49 -0.22 13.91 15.00
N ALA A 50 0.77 14.49 15.67
CA ALA A 50 0.79 15.88 16.08
C ALA A 50 0.69 16.82 14.86
N THR A 51 1.42 16.53 13.78
CA THR A 51 1.36 17.27 12.52
C THR A 51 -0.02 17.20 11.87
N LEU A 52 -0.64 16.00 11.84
CA LEU A 52 -1.94 15.79 11.21
C LEU A 52 -3.07 16.52 11.96
N VAL A 53 -3.02 16.59 13.29
CA VAL A 53 -4.07 17.23 14.09
C VAL A 53 -3.77 18.69 14.46
N GLY A 54 -2.58 19.18 14.12
CA GLY A 54 -2.12 20.53 14.42
C GLY A 54 -2.99 21.63 13.80
N THR A 55 -3.13 22.75 14.51
CA THR A 55 -3.99 23.88 14.13
C THR A 55 -3.23 25.06 13.55
N GLU A 56 -1.94 25.22 13.86
CA GLU A 56 -1.13 26.36 13.39
C GLU A 56 -0.90 26.31 11.87
N LYS A 57 -0.51 25.13 11.37
CA LYS A 57 -0.36 24.85 9.95
C LYS A 57 -1.22 23.64 9.58
N PRO A 58 -2.53 23.82 9.33
CA PRO A 58 -3.45 22.71 9.15
C PRO A 58 -3.05 21.80 7.99
N PHE A 59 -2.92 20.49 8.27
CA PHE A 59 -2.52 19.51 7.26
C PHE A 59 -3.51 19.50 6.07
N PRO A 60 -3.03 19.38 4.83
CA PRO A 60 -3.87 19.68 3.67
C PRO A 60 -4.87 18.56 3.36
N CYS A 61 -4.52 17.30 3.63
CA CYS A 61 -5.38 16.15 3.39
C CYS A 61 -6.42 15.99 4.51
N THR A 62 -7.67 16.39 4.24
CA THR A 62 -8.78 16.24 5.19
C THR A 62 -9.01 14.79 5.63
N PHE A 63 -8.79 13.81 4.75
CA PHE A 63 -8.93 12.38 5.07
C PHE A 63 -7.88 11.91 6.06
N ALA A 64 -6.61 12.32 5.90
CA ALA A 64 -5.55 11.99 6.85
C ALA A 64 -5.83 12.57 8.25
N VAL A 65 -6.34 13.81 8.32
CA VAL A 65 -6.76 14.43 9.59
C VAL A 65 -7.92 13.65 10.23
N ALA A 66 -8.92 13.26 9.43
CA ALA A 66 -10.04 12.45 9.91
C ALA A 66 -9.57 11.09 10.43
N ALA A 67 -8.68 10.42 9.70
CA ALA A 67 -8.10 9.14 10.07
C ALA A 67 -7.29 9.20 11.37
N ALA A 68 -6.52 10.29 11.56
CA ALA A 68 -5.79 10.53 12.80
C ALA A 68 -6.73 10.68 13.99
N LYS A 69 -7.80 11.50 13.85
CA LYS A 69 -8.80 11.76 14.90
C LYS A 69 -9.69 10.56 15.23
N LYS A 70 -9.96 9.70 14.24
CA LYS A 70 -10.75 8.47 14.40
C LYS A 70 -9.92 7.26 14.83
N GLU A 71 -8.60 7.45 15.01
CA GLU A 71 -7.66 6.38 15.37
C GLU A 71 -7.62 5.21 14.37
N SER A 72 -7.99 5.47 13.12
CA SER A 72 -8.09 4.48 12.05
C SER A 72 -6.84 4.38 11.18
N LEU A 73 -5.81 5.20 11.43
CA LEU A 73 -4.47 4.98 10.83
C LEU A 73 -3.83 3.73 11.44
N ARG A 74 -3.09 3.00 10.61
CA ARG A 74 -2.15 1.96 11.05
C ARG A 74 -0.72 2.35 10.73
N PHE A 75 0.20 1.89 11.56
CA PHE A 75 1.62 2.17 11.44
C PHE A 75 2.40 0.87 11.23
N GLY A 76 3.42 0.92 10.38
CA GLY A 76 4.42 -0.12 10.23
C GLY A 76 5.82 0.48 10.32
N PHE A 77 6.79 -0.34 10.70
CA PHE A 77 8.18 0.10 10.86
C PHE A 77 9.13 -0.89 10.18
N VAL A 78 10.10 -0.34 9.45
CA VAL A 78 11.13 -1.07 8.73
C VAL A 78 12.50 -0.48 9.11
N ASP A 79 13.45 -1.35 9.47
CA ASP A 79 14.73 -0.96 10.11
C ASP A 79 15.75 -0.32 9.16
N SER A 80 15.48 -0.28 7.85
CA SER A 80 16.34 0.41 6.92
C SER A 80 15.62 0.70 5.61
N ALA A 81 15.77 1.94 5.12
CA ALA A 81 15.40 2.25 3.76
C ALA A 81 16.39 1.65 2.75
N HIS A 82 17.64 1.31 3.13
CA HIS A 82 18.75 1.04 2.19
C HIS A 82 19.21 -0.42 2.13
N ASP A 83 18.58 -1.29 2.91
CA ASP A 83 18.86 -2.71 2.93
C ASP A 83 17.58 -3.47 2.58
N GLU A 84 17.57 -4.09 1.39
CA GLU A 84 16.44 -4.89 0.91
C GLU A 84 16.12 -6.05 1.87
N ALA A 85 17.13 -6.63 2.54
CA ALA A 85 16.91 -7.70 3.51
C ALA A 85 16.09 -7.22 4.72
N ALA A 86 16.18 -5.93 5.06
CA ALA A 86 15.40 -5.33 6.12
C ALA A 86 13.92 -5.13 5.73
N TRP A 87 13.56 -5.22 4.45
CA TRP A 87 12.19 -5.00 3.97
C TRP A 87 11.28 -6.22 4.16
N ALA A 88 11.80 -7.37 4.58
CA ALA A 88 11.00 -8.58 4.78
C ALA A 88 9.72 -8.40 5.62
N PRO A 89 9.70 -7.61 6.72
CA PRO A 89 8.47 -7.34 7.47
C PRO A 89 7.40 -6.57 6.69
N LEU A 90 7.79 -5.78 5.68
CA LEU A 90 6.89 -4.90 4.93
C LEU A 90 5.74 -5.66 4.27
N ALA A 91 6.02 -6.80 3.65
CA ALA A 91 5.03 -7.66 3.02
C ALA A 91 3.95 -8.12 4.03
N GLY A 92 4.39 -8.60 5.20
CA GLY A 92 3.48 -9.01 6.28
C GLY A 92 2.65 -7.85 6.83
N ILE A 93 3.28 -6.69 7.05
CA ILE A 93 2.60 -5.47 7.52
C ILE A 93 1.52 -5.03 6.54
N LEU A 94 1.85 -4.97 5.25
CA LEU A 94 0.90 -4.54 4.22
C LEU A 94 -0.23 -5.56 4.07
N ARG A 95 0.07 -6.86 4.06
CA ARG A 95 -0.94 -7.92 3.99
C ARG A 95 -1.93 -7.85 5.15
N GLU A 96 -1.45 -7.74 6.38
CA GLU A 96 -2.31 -7.64 7.57
C GLU A 96 -3.19 -6.39 7.54
N TYR A 97 -2.63 -5.25 7.12
CA TYR A 97 -3.43 -4.04 6.92
C TYR A 97 -4.53 -4.25 5.87
N LEU A 98 -4.20 -4.88 4.75
CA LEU A 98 -5.16 -5.18 3.69
C LEU A 98 -6.24 -6.20 4.10
N ASP A 99 -6.00 -6.99 5.15
CA ASP A 99 -7.02 -7.86 5.72
C ASP A 99 -8.03 -7.10 6.60
N ILE A 100 -7.62 -5.98 7.23
CA ILE A 100 -8.45 -5.28 8.22
C ILE A 100 -8.95 -3.89 7.79
N TYR A 101 -8.42 -3.28 6.72
CA TYR A 101 -8.69 -1.86 6.41
C TYR A 101 -10.17 -1.52 6.27
N ARG A 102 -11.00 -2.46 5.80
CA ARG A 102 -12.45 -2.25 5.66
C ARG A 102 -13.13 -2.07 7.02
N ASP A 103 -12.65 -2.75 8.04
CA ASP A 103 -13.15 -2.66 9.42
C ASP A 103 -12.72 -1.35 10.10
N LEU A 104 -11.63 -0.73 9.63
CA LEU A 104 -11.15 0.58 10.10
C LEU A 104 -11.98 1.75 9.54
N GLY A 105 -12.73 1.51 8.47
CA GLY A 105 -13.58 2.49 7.79
C GLY A 105 -12.89 3.27 6.68
N LYS A 106 -13.66 4.13 5.99
CA LYS A 106 -13.22 4.86 4.78
C LYS A 106 -12.10 5.89 5.02
N ASP A 107 -11.91 6.35 6.26
CA ASP A 107 -10.83 7.27 6.61
C ASP A 107 -9.65 6.47 7.19
N THR A 108 -8.99 5.63 6.40
CA THR A 108 -7.86 4.82 6.86
C THR A 108 -6.71 4.83 5.86
N SER A 109 -5.50 4.66 6.39
CA SER A 109 -4.26 4.48 5.65
C SER A 109 -3.30 3.66 6.51
N LEU A 110 -2.42 2.91 5.86
CA LEU A 110 -1.21 2.38 6.48
C LEU A 110 -0.06 3.34 6.20
N VAL A 111 0.64 3.75 7.25
CA VAL A 111 1.85 4.58 7.16
C VAL A 111 3.03 3.76 7.61
N VAL A 112 3.96 3.47 6.70
CA VAL A 112 5.19 2.74 6.99
C VAL A 112 6.35 3.71 7.07
N PHE A 113 7.07 3.65 8.20
CA PHE A 113 8.31 4.39 8.40
C PHE A 113 9.51 3.50 8.14
N PHE A 114 10.50 4.05 7.45
CA PHE A 114 11.83 3.47 7.32
C PHE A 114 12.77 4.31 8.17
N GLY A 115 13.53 3.66 9.05
CA GLY A 115 14.33 4.41 10.02
C GLY A 115 15.46 3.61 10.64
N PRO A 116 16.20 4.18 11.62
CA PRO A 116 16.00 5.52 12.21
C PRO A 116 16.26 6.66 11.19
N PRO A 117 15.94 7.93 11.53
CA PRO A 117 16.26 9.06 10.66
C PRO A 117 17.72 9.02 10.21
N GLU A 118 17.95 9.31 8.94
CA GLU A 118 19.29 9.29 8.37
C GLU A 118 20.06 10.54 8.81
N ASP A 119 21.29 10.36 9.31
CA ASP A 119 22.20 11.48 9.61
C ASP A 119 22.52 12.30 8.35
N GLN A 120 22.54 11.64 7.18
CA GLN A 120 22.76 12.24 5.87
C GLN A 120 21.71 11.72 4.90
N PRO A 121 20.56 12.41 4.78
CA PRO A 121 19.50 12.02 3.88
C PRO A 121 19.94 11.97 2.42
N LEU A 122 19.38 11.03 1.67
CA LEU A 122 19.56 10.96 0.22
C LEU A 122 18.96 12.20 -0.49
N GLY A 123 19.44 12.53 -1.69
CA GLY A 123 18.76 13.50 -2.55
C GLY A 123 17.37 13.02 -3.00
N VAL A 124 16.49 13.95 -3.40
CA VAL A 124 15.11 13.64 -3.85
C VAL A 124 15.09 12.57 -4.95
N ASP A 125 15.97 12.66 -5.97
CA ASP A 125 16.05 11.68 -7.06
C ASP A 125 16.53 10.28 -6.60
N ALA A 126 17.34 10.23 -5.55
CA ALA A 126 17.77 8.97 -4.95
C ALA A 126 16.63 8.35 -4.13
N TYR A 127 15.84 9.15 -3.42
CA TYR A 127 14.60 8.66 -2.81
C TYR A 127 13.53 8.26 -3.82
N PHE A 128 13.45 8.92 -4.99
CA PHE A 128 12.57 8.50 -6.07
C PHE A 128 12.90 7.07 -6.51
N ARG A 129 14.18 6.78 -6.77
CA ARG A 129 14.63 5.42 -7.11
C ARG A 129 14.34 4.45 -5.96
N ARG A 130 14.66 4.84 -4.73
CA ARG A 130 14.43 3.99 -3.57
C ARG A 130 12.95 3.63 -3.37
N PHE A 131 12.07 4.60 -3.54
CA PHE A 131 10.63 4.40 -3.48
C PHE A 131 10.16 3.33 -4.45
N TRP A 132 10.64 3.39 -5.70
CA TRP A 132 10.29 2.39 -6.71
C TRP A 132 10.95 1.03 -6.47
N GLU A 133 12.17 0.97 -5.93
CA GLU A 133 12.80 -0.29 -5.50
C GLU A 133 11.95 -1.01 -4.44
N VAL A 134 11.41 -0.26 -3.46
CA VAL A 134 10.52 -0.82 -2.43
C VAL A 134 9.20 -1.34 -3.03
N LEU A 135 8.58 -0.60 -3.95
CA LEU A 135 7.36 -1.07 -4.62
C LEU A 135 7.62 -2.28 -5.52
N GLN A 136 8.76 -2.31 -6.22
CA GLN A 136 9.15 -3.46 -7.03
C GLN A 136 9.38 -4.70 -6.16
N TYR A 137 10.05 -4.55 -5.01
CA TYR A 137 10.22 -5.62 -4.03
C TYR A 137 8.88 -6.22 -3.58
N LEU A 138 7.91 -5.36 -3.25
CA LEU A 138 6.56 -5.81 -2.88
C LEU A 138 5.89 -6.56 -4.04
N HIS A 139 5.96 -6.03 -5.26
CA HIS A 139 5.36 -6.65 -6.45
C HIS A 139 5.96 -8.01 -6.80
N ASP A 140 7.29 -8.12 -6.75
CA ASP A 140 8.01 -9.36 -7.06
C ASP A 140 7.77 -10.43 -5.98
N GLY A 141 7.56 -10.00 -4.74
CA GLY A 141 7.22 -10.86 -3.61
C GLY A 141 5.71 -11.16 -3.46
N ASP A 142 4.84 -10.57 -4.28
CA ASP A 142 3.39 -10.80 -4.16
C ASP A 142 3.02 -12.22 -4.62
N THR A 143 2.35 -12.93 -3.73
CA THR A 143 1.88 -14.30 -3.99
C THR A 143 0.49 -14.32 -4.62
N GLU A 144 -0.29 -13.25 -4.43
CA GLU A 144 -1.61 -13.12 -5.02
C GLU A 144 -1.51 -12.63 -6.46
N PRO A 145 -2.51 -12.96 -7.30
CA PRO A 145 -2.56 -12.43 -8.65
C PRO A 145 -2.86 -10.93 -8.63
N TRP A 146 -2.19 -10.20 -9.54
CA TRP A 146 -2.55 -8.84 -9.92
C TRP A 146 -4.02 -8.80 -10.35
N PRO A 147 -4.81 -7.78 -9.95
CA PRO A 147 -6.22 -7.73 -10.28
C PRO A 147 -6.47 -7.82 -11.79
N ALA A 148 -7.48 -8.60 -12.19
CA ALA A 148 -7.74 -8.91 -13.60
C ALA A 148 -8.07 -7.66 -14.44
N ASP A 149 -8.78 -6.72 -13.83
CA ASP A 149 -9.29 -5.50 -14.48
C ASP A 149 -8.28 -4.34 -14.42
N THR A 150 -7.20 -4.46 -13.64
CA THR A 150 -6.17 -3.44 -13.53
C THR A 150 -5.09 -3.68 -14.61
N PRO A 151 -4.72 -2.65 -15.40
CA PRO A 151 -3.62 -2.73 -16.35
C PRO A 151 -2.29 -3.09 -15.67
N LEU A 152 -1.39 -3.73 -16.42
CA LEU A 152 -0.02 -4.00 -15.96
C LEU A 152 0.96 -2.89 -16.33
N ASP A 153 0.68 -2.17 -17.42
CA ASP A 153 1.51 -1.08 -17.92
C ASP A 153 1.25 0.19 -17.11
N PRO A 154 2.26 0.76 -16.41
CA PRO A 154 2.10 2.02 -15.69
C PRO A 154 1.73 3.21 -16.59
N GLU A 155 1.93 3.13 -17.90
CA GLU A 155 1.51 4.16 -18.83
C GLU A 155 0.03 4.07 -19.25
N ASP A 156 -0.73 3.08 -18.75
CA ASP A 156 -2.18 3.02 -18.89
C ASP A 156 -2.87 4.03 -17.96
N LEU A 157 -4.01 4.59 -18.41
CA LEU A 157 -4.80 5.57 -17.66
C LEU A 157 -5.40 4.99 -16.37
N TRP A 158 -5.67 3.69 -16.38
CA TRP A 158 -6.33 2.98 -15.28
C TRP A 158 -5.35 2.19 -14.41
N TRP A 159 -4.06 2.23 -14.73
CA TRP A 159 -3.06 1.55 -13.92
C TRP A 159 -3.04 2.08 -12.48
N GLU A 160 -2.87 1.16 -11.55
CA GLU A 160 -2.62 1.45 -10.15
C GLU A 160 -1.76 0.34 -9.55
N PHE A 161 -0.82 0.71 -8.69
CA PHE A 161 -0.04 -0.30 -7.96
C PHE A 161 -0.97 -1.20 -7.17
N SER A 162 -0.76 -2.51 -7.27
CA SER A 162 -1.60 -3.50 -6.60
C SER A 162 -0.74 -4.45 -5.78
N TYR A 163 -1.24 -4.84 -4.62
CA TYR A 163 -0.65 -5.85 -3.76
C TYR A 163 -1.76 -6.67 -3.10
N ALA A 164 -1.57 -7.98 -2.98
CA ALA A 164 -2.56 -8.91 -2.46
C ALA A 164 -3.94 -8.76 -3.14
N GLY A 165 -3.94 -8.63 -4.47
CA GLY A 165 -5.16 -8.43 -5.27
C GLY A 165 -5.92 -7.12 -4.98
N THR A 166 -5.31 -6.16 -4.29
CA THR A 166 -5.93 -4.87 -3.95
C THR A 166 -5.18 -3.73 -4.63
N GLU A 167 -5.91 -2.87 -5.34
CA GLU A 167 -5.39 -1.61 -5.90
C GLU A 167 -5.13 -0.59 -4.78
N ILE A 168 -3.97 0.06 -4.81
CA ILE A 168 -3.47 0.89 -3.72
C ILE A 168 -2.87 2.17 -4.28
N PHE A 169 -3.39 3.31 -3.82
CA PHE A 169 -2.78 4.60 -4.03
C PHE A 169 -1.65 4.76 -3.02
N VAL A 170 -0.46 5.04 -3.52
CA VAL A 170 0.75 5.14 -2.70
C VAL A 170 1.19 6.59 -2.61
N VAL A 171 1.66 7.02 -1.45
CA VAL A 171 2.24 8.36 -1.25
C VAL A 171 3.60 8.22 -0.60
N CYS A 172 4.61 8.87 -1.17
CA CYS A 172 5.94 8.99 -0.58
C CYS A 172 6.14 10.33 0.12
N ASN A 173 6.77 10.30 1.30
CA ASN A 173 7.32 11.45 1.98
C ASN A 173 8.79 11.21 2.31
N THR A 174 9.62 12.24 2.20
CA THR A 174 11.07 12.10 2.42
C THR A 174 11.64 13.28 3.22
N PRO A 175 12.80 13.09 3.88
CA PRO A 175 13.49 14.19 4.58
C PRO A 175 13.95 15.30 3.63
N SER A 176 14.12 14.98 2.35
CA SER A 176 14.74 15.85 1.35
C SER A 176 13.76 16.70 0.57
N HIS A 177 12.45 16.53 0.78
CA HIS A 177 11.47 17.51 0.32
C HIS A 177 11.52 18.73 1.24
N VAL A 178 11.95 19.87 0.72
CA VAL A 178 12.08 21.13 1.45
C VAL A 178 11.10 22.19 0.96
N ASP A 179 10.83 22.21 -0.36
CA ASP A 179 9.90 23.17 -0.96
C ASP A 179 8.46 22.65 -0.85
N ARG A 180 8.25 21.35 -1.09
CA ARG A 180 6.92 20.73 -1.07
C ARG A 180 6.63 20.10 0.28
N HIS A 181 6.30 20.96 1.25
CA HIS A 181 6.08 20.57 2.65
C HIS A 181 5.12 19.38 2.86
N SER A 182 4.10 19.22 2.00
CA SER A 182 3.15 18.10 2.03
C SER A 182 3.78 16.73 1.72
N ARG A 183 4.99 16.73 1.17
CA ARG A 183 5.85 15.56 0.89
C ARG A 183 7.06 15.47 1.83
N HIS A 184 7.20 16.41 2.76
CA HIS A 184 8.24 16.35 3.78
C HIS A 184 7.88 15.33 4.88
N SER A 185 8.90 14.64 5.40
CA SER A 185 8.85 13.85 6.63
C SER A 185 10.27 13.68 7.15
N PRO A 186 10.56 13.78 8.46
CA PRO A 186 11.89 13.49 9.02
C PRO A 186 12.40 12.08 8.72
N HIS A 187 11.50 11.16 8.36
CA HIS A 187 11.80 9.80 7.93
C HIS A 187 11.44 9.59 6.46
N PHE A 188 12.12 8.65 5.79
CA PHE A 188 11.57 8.06 4.58
C PHE A 188 10.29 7.29 4.93
N MET A 189 9.16 7.71 4.36
CA MET A 189 7.84 7.24 4.75
C MET A 189 7.00 6.93 3.51
N ILE A 190 6.31 5.79 3.54
CA ILE A 190 5.39 5.37 2.48
C ILE A 190 4.01 5.16 3.08
N THR A 191 3.00 5.81 2.51
CA THR A 191 1.60 5.65 2.89
C THR A 191 0.86 4.82 1.84
N PHE A 192 0.17 3.77 2.26
CA PHE A 192 -0.62 2.87 1.42
C PHE A 192 -2.11 3.11 1.67
N GLN A 193 -2.85 3.43 0.62
CA GLN A 193 -4.28 3.78 0.68
C GLN A 193 -5.05 2.92 -0.35
N PRO A 194 -5.75 1.85 0.07
CA PRO A 194 -6.50 1.01 -0.85
C PRO A 194 -7.51 1.85 -1.63
N ARG A 195 -7.60 1.68 -2.95
CA ARG A 195 -8.44 2.53 -3.83
C ARG A 195 -9.87 2.66 -3.32
N TRP A 196 -10.40 1.60 -2.69
CA TRP A 196 -11.69 1.57 -1.99
C TRP A 196 -11.94 2.78 -1.08
N VAL A 197 -10.93 3.34 -0.41
CA VAL A 197 -11.12 4.51 0.48
C VAL A 197 -11.60 5.75 -0.29
N PHE A 198 -11.39 5.80 -1.60
CA PHE A 198 -11.81 6.91 -2.47
C PHE A 198 -13.17 6.72 -3.15
N GLU A 199 -13.82 5.56 -3.01
CA GLU A 199 -15.18 5.34 -3.58
C GLU A 199 -16.17 6.39 -3.06
N GLY A 200 -16.99 6.94 -3.97
CA GLY A 200 -17.92 8.04 -3.69
C GLY A 200 -17.28 9.43 -3.73
N LEU A 201 -16.01 9.53 -4.11
CA LEU A 201 -15.29 10.79 -4.32
C LEU A 201 -14.92 11.01 -5.79
N GLU A 202 -15.67 10.44 -6.72
CA GLU A 202 -15.32 10.45 -8.14
C GLU A 202 -15.25 11.88 -8.73
N PRO A 203 -14.43 12.11 -9.78
CA PRO A 203 -14.31 13.37 -10.54
C PRO A 203 -15.61 14.11 -10.79
N HIS A 204 -16.60 13.35 -11.25
CA HIS A 204 -17.88 13.83 -11.78
C HIS A 204 -18.95 14.02 -10.70
N THR A 205 -18.72 13.59 -9.45
CA THR A 205 -19.70 13.80 -8.38
C THR A 205 -19.52 15.18 -7.75
N PRO A 206 -20.59 15.88 -7.34
CA PRO A 206 -20.48 17.17 -6.65
C PRO A 206 -19.63 17.09 -5.37
N ARG A 207 -19.75 15.99 -4.63
CA ARG A 207 -18.97 15.71 -3.42
C ARG A 207 -17.48 15.58 -3.73
N GLY A 208 -17.12 14.74 -4.70
CA GLY A 208 -15.73 14.55 -5.10
C GLY A 208 -15.13 15.85 -5.62
N ALA A 209 -15.86 16.58 -6.48
CA ALA A 209 -15.36 17.82 -7.09
C ALA A 209 -15.06 18.86 -6.01
N LYS A 210 -15.95 18.98 -5.02
CA LYS A 210 -15.74 19.86 -3.87
C LYS A 210 -14.56 19.42 -3.01
N ALA A 211 -14.43 18.12 -2.72
CA ALA A 211 -13.32 17.58 -1.94
C ALA A 211 -11.96 17.91 -2.58
N ARG A 212 -11.80 17.66 -3.89
CA ARG A 212 -10.57 18.01 -4.63
C ARG A 212 -10.29 19.50 -4.62
N GLN A 213 -11.30 20.34 -4.84
CA GLN A 213 -11.13 21.80 -4.79
C GLN A 213 -10.61 22.24 -3.41
N VAL A 214 -11.20 21.72 -2.33
CA VAL A 214 -10.77 22.01 -0.95
C VAL A 214 -9.34 21.54 -0.71
N ILE A 215 -9.01 20.30 -1.10
CA ILE A 215 -7.68 19.72 -0.92
C ILE A 215 -6.63 20.50 -1.70
N ARG A 216 -6.84 20.79 -2.99
CA ARG A 216 -5.89 21.58 -3.80
C ARG A 216 -5.63 22.96 -3.20
N ASN A 217 -6.68 23.63 -2.70
CA ASN A 217 -6.50 24.93 -2.03
C ASN A 217 -5.74 24.83 -0.71
N ARG A 218 -5.91 23.74 0.04
CA ARG A 218 -5.14 23.48 1.25
C ARG A 218 -3.69 23.13 0.95
N ILE A 219 -3.43 22.29 -0.05
CA ILE A 219 -2.08 21.95 -0.53
C ILE A 219 -1.34 23.24 -0.90
N ARG A 220 -1.94 24.11 -1.71
CA ARG A 220 -1.34 25.39 -2.08
C ARG A 220 -0.90 26.23 -0.87
N ARG A 221 -1.75 26.31 0.16
CA ARG A 221 -1.44 27.06 1.39
C ARG A 221 -0.39 26.37 2.25
N PHE A 222 -0.44 25.04 2.32
CA PHE A 222 0.46 24.24 3.14
C PHE A 222 1.88 24.24 2.57
N ASP A 223 2.01 24.09 1.25
CA ASP A 223 3.29 24.07 0.53
C ASP A 223 3.79 25.48 0.21
N GLY A 224 2.92 26.48 0.16
CA GLY A 224 3.30 27.84 -0.23
C GLY A 224 3.60 27.99 -1.74
N MET A 225 3.22 27.00 -2.55
CA MET A 225 3.44 26.93 -4.00
C MET A 225 2.21 26.36 -4.71
N GLU A 226 2.16 26.44 -6.05
CA GLU A 226 1.08 25.80 -6.80
C GLU A 226 1.11 24.26 -6.65
N PRO A 227 -0.05 23.60 -6.54
CA PRO A 227 -0.12 22.14 -6.51
C PRO A 227 0.59 21.53 -7.73
N ALA A 228 1.27 20.41 -7.50
CA ALA A 228 2.02 19.74 -8.55
C ALA A 228 1.11 19.39 -9.75
N PRO A 229 1.55 19.61 -11.00
CA PRO A 229 0.72 19.41 -12.19
C PRO A 229 0.30 17.95 -12.39
N GLN A 230 1.02 17.00 -11.79
CA GLN A 230 0.72 15.57 -11.81
C GLN A 230 -0.52 15.21 -10.99
N LEU A 231 -0.97 16.07 -10.07
CA LEU A 231 -2.13 15.82 -9.21
C LEU A 231 -3.45 15.87 -10.02
N GLY A 232 -3.74 14.81 -10.77
CA GLY A 232 -4.92 14.63 -11.59
C GLY A 232 -5.94 13.65 -11.00
N ASN A 233 -6.85 13.18 -11.85
CA ASN A 233 -7.81 12.13 -11.49
C ASN A 233 -7.39 10.77 -12.10
N HIS A 234 -7.72 9.68 -11.41
CA HIS A 234 -7.55 8.33 -11.94
C HIS A 234 -8.39 8.15 -13.22
N GLY A 235 -7.78 7.60 -14.28
CA GLY A 235 -8.41 7.45 -15.59
C GLY A 235 -8.49 8.72 -16.45
N GLU A 236 -7.98 9.87 -15.99
CA GLU A 236 -8.01 11.12 -16.75
C GLU A 236 -6.98 11.15 -17.89
N GLU A 237 -7.41 11.58 -19.08
CA GLU A 237 -6.53 11.72 -20.23
C GLU A 237 -5.37 12.67 -19.92
N GLY A 238 -4.14 12.25 -20.25
CA GLY A 238 -2.91 13.00 -19.95
C GLY A 238 -2.43 12.87 -18.50
N ASN A 239 -3.19 12.24 -17.60
CA ASN A 239 -2.73 11.89 -16.26
C ASN A 239 -2.17 10.46 -16.21
N ARG A 240 -1.24 10.20 -15.30
CA ARG A 240 -0.72 8.87 -14.99
C ARG A 240 -0.65 8.71 -13.49
N GLU A 241 -1.26 7.65 -12.98
CA GLU A 241 -1.42 7.50 -11.53
C GLU A 241 -0.08 7.43 -10.80
N TRP A 242 0.90 6.71 -11.36
CA TRP A 242 2.23 6.58 -10.79
C TRP A 242 2.97 7.91 -10.59
N ARG A 243 2.69 8.93 -11.41
CA ARG A 243 3.30 10.26 -11.29
C ARG A 243 2.83 11.00 -10.05
N GLN A 244 1.72 10.57 -9.44
CA GLN A 244 1.19 11.15 -8.21
C GLN A 244 1.83 10.56 -6.95
N TYR A 245 2.41 9.37 -7.06
CA TYR A 245 2.93 8.63 -5.91
C TYR A 245 4.18 9.28 -5.31
N PHE A 246 5.05 9.76 -6.19
CA PHE A 246 6.24 10.52 -5.82
C PHE A 246 6.23 11.84 -6.60
N LEU A 247 5.93 12.94 -5.91
CA LEU A 247 5.98 14.27 -6.53
C LEU A 247 7.40 14.81 -6.41
N PRO A 248 8.00 15.37 -7.48
CA PRO A 248 9.29 16.05 -7.36
C PRO A 248 9.17 17.28 -6.46
N ASP A 249 10.26 17.69 -5.81
CA ASP A 249 10.24 18.86 -4.92
C ASP A 249 10.15 20.17 -5.71
N SER A 250 10.77 20.21 -6.90
CA SER A 250 10.78 21.37 -7.78
C SER A 250 9.44 21.64 -8.48
N ALA A 251 9.16 22.93 -8.74
CA ALA A 251 7.92 23.38 -9.38
C ALA A 251 7.79 22.98 -10.86
N ASP A 252 8.90 22.68 -11.54
CA ASP A 252 8.89 22.28 -12.97
C ASP A 252 8.25 20.91 -13.21
N GLY A 253 8.15 20.07 -12.16
CA GLY A 253 7.41 18.82 -12.22
C GLY A 253 8.06 17.75 -13.10
N ALA A 254 9.33 17.90 -13.47
CA ALA A 254 10.00 16.88 -14.27
C ALA A 254 10.13 15.58 -13.45
N THR A 255 9.74 14.46 -14.05
CA THR A 255 9.89 13.13 -13.43
C THR A 255 10.43 12.18 -14.49
N PRO A 256 11.41 11.31 -14.16
CA PRO A 256 11.82 10.23 -15.03
C PRO A 256 10.63 9.32 -15.40
N ALA A 257 10.77 8.50 -16.44
CA ALA A 257 9.79 7.45 -16.75
C ALA A 257 9.58 6.51 -15.55
N CYS A 258 8.42 5.87 -15.50
CA CYS A 258 8.09 4.94 -14.41
C CYS A 258 9.12 3.79 -14.33
N PRO A 259 9.81 3.60 -13.19
CA PRO A 259 10.75 2.48 -13.03
C PRO A 259 10.08 1.13 -12.79
N PHE A 260 8.77 1.09 -12.55
CA PHE A 260 8.03 -0.12 -12.23
C PHE A 260 7.97 -1.09 -13.41
N LEU A 261 8.27 -2.36 -13.15
CA LEU A 261 8.22 -3.44 -14.12
C LEU A 261 7.30 -4.55 -13.63
N ALA A 262 6.16 -4.72 -14.31
CA ALA A 262 5.27 -5.83 -13.99
C ALA A 262 5.93 -7.18 -14.30
N ARG A 263 6.09 -8.04 -13.28
CA ARG A 263 6.53 -9.43 -13.41
C ARG A 263 5.75 -10.22 -14.47
N ALA A 264 6.44 -11.10 -15.20
CA ALA A 264 5.79 -12.07 -16.07
C ALA A 264 4.89 -13.00 -15.23
N GLY A 265 3.66 -13.23 -15.69
CA GLY A 265 2.67 -13.99 -14.92
C GLY A 265 2.11 -13.25 -13.71
N ALA A 266 2.19 -11.91 -13.65
CA ALA A 266 1.59 -11.12 -12.57
C ALA A 266 0.12 -11.45 -12.31
N ARG A 267 -0.65 -11.79 -13.36
CA ARG A 267 -2.07 -12.18 -13.28
C ARG A 267 -2.29 -13.65 -12.90
N GLU A 268 -1.22 -14.41 -12.81
CA GLU A 268 -1.24 -15.78 -12.32
C GLU A 268 -0.91 -15.73 -10.83
N ALA A 269 -1.68 -16.45 -10.01
CA ALA A 269 -1.28 -16.66 -8.62
C ALA A 269 0.11 -17.30 -8.63
N SER A 270 1.06 -16.73 -7.88
CA SER A 270 2.41 -17.27 -7.82
C SER A 270 2.32 -18.73 -7.38
N PRO A 271 2.92 -19.70 -8.11
CA PRO A 271 2.90 -21.10 -7.71
C PRO A 271 3.80 -21.42 -6.49
N ALA A 272 3.98 -20.48 -5.57
CA ALA A 272 4.70 -20.63 -4.31
C ALA A 272 3.79 -20.08 -3.19
N GLY A 273 3.20 -20.89 -2.31
CA GLY A 273 3.87 -21.86 -1.45
C GLY A 273 4.18 -23.25 -2.01
N GLY A 274 5.48 -23.46 -2.24
CA GLY A 274 6.12 -24.77 -2.17
C GLY A 274 6.31 -25.50 -3.50
N THR A 275 7.55 -25.89 -3.75
CA THR A 275 7.96 -27.06 -4.54
C THR A 275 7.35 -28.35 -3.97
N GLY A 276 6.03 -28.41 -3.90
CA GLY A 276 5.26 -29.52 -3.34
C GLY A 276 4.86 -30.51 -4.43
N SER A 277 5.07 -31.80 -4.17
CA SER A 277 4.50 -32.85 -4.99
C SER A 277 2.97 -32.74 -5.01
N HIS A 278 2.35 -32.92 -6.16
CA HIS A 278 0.89 -33.00 -6.32
C HIS A 278 0.45 -34.47 -6.41
N LEU A 279 -0.79 -34.75 -6.05
CA LEU A 279 -1.52 -35.98 -6.32
C LEU A 279 -2.51 -35.73 -7.45
N VAL A 280 -2.86 -36.78 -8.19
CA VAL A 280 -4.09 -36.77 -9.00
C VAL A 280 -5.19 -37.45 -8.19
N LEU A 281 -6.28 -36.74 -7.93
CA LEU A 281 -7.48 -37.26 -7.29
C LEU A 281 -8.56 -37.48 -8.33
N VAL A 282 -9.44 -38.44 -8.07
CA VAL A 282 -10.68 -38.66 -8.80
C VAL A 282 -11.85 -38.66 -7.82
N ASN A 283 -12.94 -37.97 -8.14
CA ASN A 283 -14.15 -38.01 -7.31
C ASN A 283 -15.10 -39.15 -7.74
N ASP A 284 -16.16 -39.33 -6.96
CA ASP A 284 -17.20 -40.34 -7.21
C ASP A 284 -17.93 -40.13 -8.58
N GLU A 285 -17.82 -38.93 -9.18
CA GLU A 285 -18.35 -38.62 -10.51
C GLU A 285 -17.35 -38.85 -11.66
N GLY A 286 -16.13 -39.32 -11.36
CA GLY A 286 -15.08 -39.58 -12.34
C GLY A 286 -14.35 -38.33 -12.85
N GLN A 287 -14.45 -37.20 -12.14
CA GLN A 287 -13.72 -35.98 -12.46
C GLN A 287 -12.32 -36.02 -11.84
N SER A 288 -11.31 -35.56 -12.58
CA SER A 288 -9.92 -35.54 -12.10
C SER A 288 -9.54 -34.16 -11.57
N SER A 289 -8.77 -34.12 -10.48
CA SER A 289 -8.21 -32.88 -9.92
C SER A 289 -6.76 -33.08 -9.50
N LEU A 290 -5.92 -32.07 -9.71
CA LEU A 290 -4.59 -32.03 -9.10
C LEU A 290 -4.74 -31.48 -7.68
N TRP A 291 -4.21 -32.20 -6.70
CA TRP A 291 -4.32 -31.84 -5.29
C TRP A 291 -2.92 -31.74 -4.65
N PRO A 292 -2.64 -30.75 -3.80
CA PRO A 292 -1.35 -30.70 -3.10
C PRO A 292 -1.17 -31.94 -2.22
N ALA A 293 -0.06 -32.68 -2.35
CA ALA A 293 0.14 -33.91 -1.59
C ALA A 293 0.31 -33.69 -0.07
N ALA A 294 0.58 -32.45 0.34
CA ALA A 294 0.69 -32.06 1.75
C ALA A 294 -0.69 -31.80 2.41
N VAL A 295 -1.76 -31.69 1.62
CA VAL A 295 -3.11 -31.39 2.12
C VAL A 295 -3.92 -32.68 2.20
N PRO A 296 -4.61 -32.97 3.33
CA PRO A 296 -5.50 -34.12 3.45
C PRO A 296 -6.49 -34.20 2.29
N VAL A 297 -6.77 -35.42 1.83
CA VAL A 297 -7.69 -35.65 0.73
C VAL A 297 -9.11 -35.28 1.18
N PRO A 298 -9.84 -34.42 0.45
CA PRO A 298 -11.21 -34.07 0.80
C PRO A 298 -12.13 -35.31 0.78
N PRO A 299 -13.20 -35.33 1.59
CA PRO A 299 -14.24 -36.34 1.47
C PRO A 299 -14.76 -36.44 0.03
N HIS A 300 -15.09 -37.65 -0.42
CA HIS A 300 -15.58 -37.97 -1.78
C HIS A 300 -14.55 -37.82 -2.92
N TRP A 301 -13.27 -37.66 -2.58
CA TRP A 301 -12.16 -37.72 -3.51
C TRP A 301 -11.20 -38.86 -3.14
N HIS A 302 -10.69 -39.56 -4.16
CA HIS A 302 -9.82 -40.72 -4.00
C HIS A 302 -8.53 -40.55 -4.80
N PRO A 303 -7.34 -40.81 -4.23
CA PRO A 303 -6.09 -40.76 -4.98
C PRO A 303 -6.05 -41.79 -6.10
N THR A 304 -5.59 -41.41 -7.29
CA THR A 304 -5.37 -42.34 -8.42
C THR A 304 -4.03 -43.09 -8.32
N GLY A 305 -3.18 -42.73 -7.35
CA GLY A 305 -1.83 -43.26 -7.17
C GLY A 305 -0.73 -42.46 -7.88
N VAL A 306 -1.08 -41.45 -8.69
CA VAL A 306 -0.10 -40.59 -9.37
C VAL A 306 0.32 -39.45 -8.45
N ARG A 307 1.64 -39.31 -8.23
CA ARG A 307 2.26 -38.25 -7.46
C ARG A 307 3.51 -37.73 -8.17
N GLY A 308 3.70 -36.41 -8.23
CA GLY A 308 4.87 -35.84 -8.89
C GLY A 308 4.85 -34.32 -8.93
N SER A 309 5.65 -33.72 -9.82
CA SER A 309 5.52 -32.29 -10.12
C SER A 309 4.12 -32.01 -10.70
N ARG A 310 3.71 -30.74 -10.68
CA ARG A 310 2.43 -30.32 -11.24
C ARG A 310 2.34 -30.69 -12.72
N GLU A 311 3.42 -30.51 -13.47
CA GLU A 311 3.53 -30.84 -14.90
C GLU A 311 3.33 -32.34 -15.14
N ALA A 312 3.97 -33.19 -14.35
CA ALA A 312 3.85 -34.65 -14.49
C ALA A 312 2.42 -35.14 -14.16
N CYS A 313 1.80 -34.58 -13.12
CA CYS A 313 0.42 -34.90 -12.76
C CYS A 313 -0.58 -34.41 -13.80
N LEU A 314 -0.35 -33.23 -14.40
CA LEU A 314 -1.20 -32.68 -15.45
C LEU A 314 -1.10 -33.50 -16.74
N ALA A 315 0.11 -33.90 -17.14
CA ALA A 315 0.34 -34.78 -18.30
C ALA A 315 -0.38 -36.12 -18.14
N TYR A 316 -0.44 -36.66 -16.91
CA TYR A 316 -1.24 -37.85 -16.61
C TYR A 316 -2.74 -37.59 -16.82
N VAL A 317 -3.30 -36.52 -16.23
CA VAL A 317 -4.73 -36.19 -16.35
C VAL A 317 -5.15 -36.01 -17.79
N VAL A 318 -4.38 -35.26 -18.59
CA VAL A 318 -4.63 -35.06 -20.03
C VAL A 318 -4.68 -36.38 -20.79
N ARG A 319 -3.85 -37.36 -20.40
CA ARG A 319 -3.80 -38.67 -21.07
C ARG A 319 -4.96 -39.58 -20.69
N VAL A 320 -5.43 -39.55 -19.44
CA VAL A 320 -6.43 -40.50 -18.94
C VAL A 320 -7.87 -39.98 -18.94
N TRP A 321 -8.05 -38.66 -18.93
CA TRP A 321 -9.37 -38.05 -18.86
C TRP A 321 -9.96 -37.82 -20.26
N THR A 322 -10.32 -38.92 -20.91
CA THR A 322 -10.79 -38.93 -22.30
C THR A 322 -12.27 -38.59 -22.49
N ASP A 323 -13.09 -38.67 -21.43
CA ASP A 323 -14.48 -38.21 -21.42
C ASP A 323 -14.73 -37.41 -20.13
N MET A 324 -14.88 -36.09 -20.28
CA MET A 324 -15.00 -35.13 -19.18
C MET A 324 -16.43 -34.98 -18.65
N ARG A 325 -17.41 -35.70 -19.22
CA ARG A 325 -18.79 -35.65 -18.73
C ARG A 325 -18.90 -36.36 -17.37
N PRO A 326 -19.61 -35.77 -16.39
CA PRO A 326 -19.86 -36.42 -15.10
C PRO A 326 -20.47 -37.81 -15.27
N ALA A 327 -20.09 -38.77 -14.43
CA ALA A 327 -20.65 -40.12 -14.47
C ALA A 327 -22.18 -40.14 -14.35
N SER A 328 -22.76 -39.18 -13.62
CA SER A 328 -24.21 -38.97 -13.50
C SER A 328 -24.88 -38.60 -14.83
N SER A 329 -24.18 -37.87 -15.71
CA SER A 329 -24.64 -37.57 -17.07
C SER A 329 -24.51 -38.79 -17.98
N ARG A 330 -23.42 -39.55 -17.88
CA ARG A 330 -23.20 -40.76 -18.69
C ARG A 330 -24.19 -41.89 -18.36
N ARG A 331 -24.57 -42.03 -17.08
CA ARG A 331 -25.62 -43.00 -16.66
C ARG A 331 -26.99 -42.64 -17.23
N ARG A 332 -27.30 -41.34 -17.35
CA ARG A 332 -28.57 -40.85 -17.91
C ARG A 332 -28.70 -41.12 -19.41
N ASP A 333 -27.58 -41.16 -20.13
CA ASP A 333 -27.53 -41.54 -21.56
C ASP A 333 -27.65 -43.05 -21.78
N LEU A 334 -27.32 -43.87 -20.77
CA LEU A 334 -27.38 -45.34 -20.83
C LEU A 334 -28.69 -45.93 -20.30
N ASP A 335 -29.45 -45.19 -19.49
CA ASP A 335 -30.82 -45.54 -19.06
C ASP A 335 -31.85 -44.53 -19.62
N PRO A 336 -32.31 -44.70 -20.88
CA PRO A 336 -33.41 -43.91 -21.41
C PRO A 336 -34.73 -44.61 -21.05
N VAL A 337 -35.27 -44.45 -19.84
CA VAL A 337 -36.64 -44.98 -19.58
C VAL A 337 -37.49 -44.04 -18.72
N GLY A 338 -38.46 -43.45 -19.39
CA GLY A 338 -39.78 -43.06 -18.90
C GLY A 338 -40.77 -43.25 -20.04
#